data_AF-A0A8K1D4L6-F1
#
_entry.id   AF-A0A8K1D4L6-F1
#
_cell.length_a   1.000
_cell.length_b   1.000
_cell.length_c   1.000
_cell.angle_alpha   90.00
_cell.angle_beta   90.00
_cell.angle_gamma   90.00
#
_symmetry.space_group_name_H-M   'P 1'
#
loop_
_entity.id
_entity.type
_entity.pdbx_description
1 polymer ?
#
loop_
_entity_poly.entity_id
_entity_poly.type
_entity_poly.pdbx_seq_one_letter_code
_entity_poly.pdbx_strand_id
1 'polypeptide(L)'
;MAIEPNPSYLEFLRKNLELNNVINVEVLPFAVGEIEGRMKFRLNGVTSSLSGEGIEVEVKPLDSLVSHADVIKMDIEGAEKYAIKSDVVKNAREIVMELHGRENVEFIPRYLREIGFEVREITYRDLRKNAIKNSILHLPSLLDAEIKTNFHATKVFLRRGRTSIPSVSHEEYKLIYAYNVSRD
;
A
#
# COMPACT_ATOMS: atom_id res chain seq x y z
N MET A 1 -4.71 -4.09 -11.30
CA MET A 1 -5.40 -2.79 -11.13
C MET A 1 -4.62 -1.95 -10.11
N ALA A 2 -4.62 -0.64 -10.25
CA ALA A 2 -4.04 0.31 -9.30
C ALA A 2 -4.97 1.52 -9.12
N ILE A 3 -5.16 1.98 -7.88
CA ILE A 3 -6.03 3.10 -7.53
C ILE A 3 -5.13 4.17 -6.89
N GLU A 4 -5.10 5.38 -7.45
CA GLU A 4 -4.23 6.46 -7.00
C GLU A 4 -4.87 7.83 -7.29
N PRO A 5 -5.22 8.64 -6.28
CA PRO A 5 -5.83 9.95 -6.50
C PRO A 5 -4.84 11.07 -6.84
N ASN A 6 -3.56 10.96 -6.46
CA ASN A 6 -2.59 12.05 -6.61
C ASN A 6 -2.14 12.16 -8.08
N PRO A 7 -2.39 13.31 -8.76
CA PRO A 7 -2.05 13.49 -10.17
C PRO A 7 -0.56 13.27 -10.49
N SER A 8 0.34 13.75 -9.63
CA SER A 8 1.77 13.57 -9.82
C SER A 8 2.16 12.09 -9.68
N TYR A 9 1.49 11.34 -8.80
CA TYR A 9 1.78 9.92 -8.60
C TYR A 9 1.18 9.05 -9.69
N LEU A 10 0.04 9.45 -10.26
CA LEU A 10 -0.50 8.84 -11.47
C LEU A 10 0.47 8.93 -12.65
N GLU A 11 1.17 10.05 -12.82
CA GLU A 11 2.21 10.19 -13.85
C GLU A 11 3.39 9.23 -13.60
N PHE A 12 3.91 9.17 -12.37
CA PHE A 12 4.98 8.24 -12.01
C PHE A 12 4.56 6.78 -12.15
N LEU A 13 3.34 6.42 -11.73
CA LEU A 13 2.79 5.08 -11.88
C LEU A 13 2.74 4.68 -13.34
N ARG A 14 2.18 5.53 -14.22
CA ARG A 14 2.12 5.25 -15.67
C ARG A 14 3.53 5.08 -16.26
N LYS A 15 4.48 5.93 -15.87
CA LYS A 15 5.87 5.81 -16.33
C LYS A 15 6.51 4.50 -15.85
N ASN A 16 6.26 4.09 -14.60
CA ASN A 16 6.76 2.83 -14.06
C ASN A 16 6.19 1.62 -14.81
N LEU A 17 4.90 1.64 -15.16
CA LEU A 17 4.28 0.58 -15.97
C LEU A 17 4.91 0.50 -17.36
N GLU A 18 5.10 1.65 -18.02
CA GLU A 18 5.76 1.75 -19.33
C GLU A 18 7.19 1.20 -19.30
N LEU A 19 8.02 1.66 -18.34
CA LEU A 19 9.42 1.26 -18.22
C LEU A 19 9.60 -0.25 -17.94
N ASN A 20 8.60 -0.89 -17.33
CA ASN A 20 8.62 -2.31 -17.01
C ASN A 20 7.80 -3.17 -17.97
N ASN A 21 7.27 -2.59 -19.07
CA ASN A 21 6.41 -3.28 -20.04
C ASN A 21 5.19 -3.99 -19.39
N VAL A 22 4.63 -3.39 -18.35
CA VAL A 22 3.46 -3.93 -17.64
C VAL A 22 2.20 -3.41 -18.30
N ILE A 23 1.47 -4.30 -18.99
CA ILE A 23 0.31 -3.94 -19.82
C ILE A 23 -1.03 -4.37 -19.22
N ASN A 24 -1.02 -5.18 -18.16
CA ASN A 24 -2.21 -5.76 -17.54
C ASN A 24 -2.66 -5.00 -16.27
N VAL A 25 -2.43 -3.69 -16.24
CA VAL A 25 -2.79 -2.83 -15.11
C VAL A 25 -3.72 -1.72 -15.58
N GLU A 26 -4.98 -1.79 -15.16
CA GLU A 26 -5.90 -0.66 -15.19
C GLU A 26 -5.57 0.32 -14.06
N VAL A 27 -5.43 1.61 -14.39
CA VAL A 27 -5.11 2.69 -13.45
C VAL A 27 -6.34 3.57 -13.26
N LEU A 28 -6.82 3.63 -12.02
CA LEU A 28 -8.03 4.36 -11.63
C LEU A 28 -7.67 5.62 -10.83
N PRO A 29 -7.97 6.83 -11.33
CA PRO A 29 -7.57 8.10 -10.70
C PRO A 29 -8.56 8.54 -9.60
N PHE A 30 -8.89 7.63 -8.68
CA PHE A 30 -9.86 7.86 -7.61
C PHE A 30 -9.20 7.72 -6.24
N ALA A 31 -9.70 8.46 -5.25
CA ALA A 31 -9.45 8.15 -3.85
C ALA A 31 -10.47 7.11 -3.37
N VAL A 32 -10.07 6.27 -2.42
CA VAL A 32 -10.99 5.36 -1.73
C VAL A 32 -11.54 6.08 -0.48
N GLY A 33 -12.85 6.03 -0.30
CA GLY A 33 -13.51 6.63 0.87
C GLY A 33 -14.91 6.06 1.09
N GLU A 34 -15.60 6.56 2.12
CA GLU A 34 -16.93 6.07 2.50
C GLU A 34 -18.04 6.48 1.53
N ILE A 35 -17.97 7.71 1.02
CA ILE A 35 -19.05 8.33 0.24
C ILE A 35 -18.51 8.74 -1.12
N GLU A 36 -19.30 8.47 -2.16
CA GLU A 36 -18.99 8.93 -3.51
C GLU A 36 -19.16 10.45 -3.63
N GLY A 37 -18.18 11.10 -4.24
CA GLY A 37 -18.24 12.54 -4.48
C GLY A 37 -16.88 13.16 -4.77
N ARG A 38 -16.79 14.47 -4.56
CA ARG A 38 -15.52 15.21 -4.63
C ARG A 38 -15.13 15.69 -3.25
N MET A 39 -13.87 15.46 -2.90
CA MET A 39 -13.31 15.89 -1.62
C MET A 39 -11.98 16.59 -1.86
N LYS A 40 -11.58 17.44 -0.90
CA LYS A 40 -10.27 18.06 -0.92
C LYS A 40 -9.20 17.02 -0.54
N PHE A 41 -8.06 17.07 -1.21
CA PHE A 41 -6.95 16.16 -1.06
C PHE A 41 -5.66 16.95 -0.93
N ARG A 42 -5.00 16.80 0.21
CA ARG A 42 -3.75 17.50 0.52
C ARG A 42 -2.60 16.80 -0.17
N LEU A 43 -1.85 17.52 -1.00
CA LEU A 43 -0.61 17.03 -1.59
C LEU A 43 0.55 17.25 -0.62
N ASN A 44 1.03 16.17 0.00
CA ASN A 44 2.14 16.22 0.96
C ASN A 44 3.16 15.09 0.72
N GLY A 45 3.44 14.79 -0.55
CA GLY A 45 4.32 13.69 -0.90
C GLY A 45 3.72 12.35 -0.45
N VAL A 46 4.53 11.53 0.22
CA VAL A 46 4.11 10.16 0.60
C VAL A 46 2.92 10.16 1.57
N THR A 47 2.75 11.21 2.37
CA THR A 47 1.63 11.35 3.33
C THR A 47 0.45 12.14 2.76
N SER A 48 0.24 12.09 1.45
CA SER A 48 -0.91 12.76 0.82
C SER A 48 -2.21 12.04 1.18
N SER A 49 -3.23 12.79 1.59
CA SER A 49 -4.48 12.22 2.10
C SER A 49 -5.69 13.13 1.89
N LEU A 50 -6.89 12.57 2.06
CA LEU A 50 -8.13 13.33 2.08
C LEU A 50 -8.13 14.34 3.24
N SER A 51 -8.52 15.58 2.97
CA SER A 51 -8.49 16.65 3.95
C SER A 51 -9.55 17.73 3.68
N GLY A 52 -9.57 18.81 4.46
CA GLY A 52 -10.41 19.99 4.18
C GLY A 52 -9.80 20.97 3.17
N GLU A 53 -8.55 20.76 2.75
CA GLU A 53 -7.79 21.65 1.87
C GLU A 53 -7.00 20.89 0.79
N GLY A 54 -6.51 21.62 -0.21
CA GLY A 54 -5.75 21.06 -1.34
C GLY A 54 -6.55 20.97 -2.64
N ILE A 55 -6.20 20.01 -3.49
CA ILE A 55 -6.83 19.80 -4.79
C ILE A 55 -8.15 19.04 -4.63
N GLU A 56 -9.04 19.11 -5.61
CA GLU A 56 -10.22 18.24 -5.63
C GLU A 56 -9.92 16.94 -6.36
N VAL A 57 -10.29 15.83 -5.73
CA VAL A 57 -10.21 14.48 -6.32
C VAL A 57 -11.57 13.81 -6.21
N GLU A 58 -11.85 12.88 -7.12
CA GLU A 58 -13.03 12.04 -7.04
C GLU A 58 -12.78 10.91 -6.05
N VAL A 59 -13.73 10.74 -5.13
CA VAL A 59 -13.70 9.73 -4.07
C VAL A 59 -14.80 8.71 -4.36
N LYS A 60 -14.47 7.43 -4.22
CA LYS A 60 -15.41 6.33 -4.45
C LYS A 60 -15.26 5.23 -3.39
N PRO A 61 -16.35 4.57 -2.98
CA PRO A 61 -16.28 3.33 -2.22
C PRO A 61 -15.49 2.25 -2.97
N LEU A 62 -14.72 1.43 -2.27
CA LEU A 62 -13.90 0.40 -2.91
C LEU A 62 -14.74 -0.59 -3.74
N ASP A 63 -15.92 -0.96 -3.25
CA ASP A 63 -16.85 -1.87 -3.95
C ASP A 63 -17.42 -1.29 -5.26
N SER A 64 -17.37 0.04 -5.47
CA SER A 64 -17.79 0.64 -6.74
C SER A 64 -16.66 0.72 -7.77
N LEU A 65 -15.42 0.50 -7.34
CA LEU A 65 -14.22 0.52 -8.20
C LEU A 65 -13.78 -0.89 -8.61
N VAL A 66 -13.95 -1.86 -7.72
CA VAL A 66 -13.42 -3.21 -7.87
C VAL A 66 -14.51 -4.20 -7.51
N SER A 67 -14.71 -5.24 -8.32
CA SER A 67 -15.68 -6.31 -8.03
C SER A 67 -15.04 -7.49 -7.29
N HIS A 68 -13.76 -7.76 -7.54
CA HIS A 68 -13.02 -8.87 -6.94
C HIS A 68 -11.51 -8.60 -6.92
N ALA A 69 -10.84 -9.06 -5.87
CA ALA A 69 -9.39 -9.10 -5.79
C ALA A 69 -8.95 -10.31 -4.96
N ASP A 70 -8.04 -11.14 -5.50
CA ASP A 70 -7.46 -12.24 -4.72
C ASP A 70 -6.43 -11.74 -3.70
N VAL A 71 -5.67 -10.72 -4.08
CA VAL A 71 -4.61 -10.11 -3.26
C VAL A 71 -4.80 -8.59 -3.25
N ILE A 72 -4.78 -8.01 -2.06
CA ILE A 72 -4.88 -6.57 -1.85
C ILE A 72 -3.59 -6.06 -1.22
N LYS A 73 -2.97 -5.06 -1.83
CA LYS A 73 -1.98 -4.21 -1.16
C LYS A 73 -2.63 -2.86 -0.91
N MET A 74 -2.64 -2.38 0.34
CA MET A 74 -3.29 -1.14 0.72
C MET A 74 -2.37 -0.26 1.58
N ASP A 75 -2.21 0.98 1.15
CA ASP A 75 -1.43 2.01 1.82
C ASP A 75 -2.12 3.33 1.49
N ILE A 76 -3.09 3.71 2.33
CA ILE A 76 -4.05 4.78 2.04
C ILE A 76 -4.21 5.75 3.22
N GLU A 77 -3.09 6.19 3.81
CA GLU A 77 -2.94 7.38 4.67
C GLU A 77 -4.19 7.85 5.45
N GLY A 78 -4.86 6.95 6.18
CA GLY A 78 -5.98 7.22 7.09
C GLY A 78 -7.38 6.77 6.63
N ALA A 79 -7.57 6.44 5.34
CA ALA A 79 -8.86 6.00 4.80
C ALA A 79 -9.13 4.49 4.94
N GLU A 80 -8.21 3.75 5.58
CA GLU A 80 -8.24 2.27 5.69
C GLU A 80 -9.54 1.77 6.33
N LYS A 81 -10.06 2.45 7.37
CA LYS A 81 -11.31 2.06 8.05
C LYS A 81 -12.55 2.06 7.16
N TYR A 82 -12.53 2.81 6.05
CA TYR A 82 -13.63 2.81 5.08
C TYR A 82 -13.45 1.67 4.07
N ALA A 83 -12.24 1.51 3.56
CA ALA A 83 -11.92 0.46 2.59
C ALA A 83 -12.07 -0.95 3.16
N ILE A 84 -11.73 -1.16 4.44
CA ILE A 84 -11.73 -2.48 5.08
C ILE A 84 -13.12 -3.13 5.14
N LYS A 85 -14.19 -2.33 5.12
CA LYS A 85 -15.57 -2.82 5.23
C LYS A 85 -16.13 -3.35 3.90
N SER A 86 -15.39 -3.17 2.82
CA SER A 86 -15.78 -3.57 1.47
C SER A 86 -15.92 -5.08 1.33
N ASP A 87 -16.81 -5.52 0.45
CA ASP A 87 -16.95 -6.93 0.10
C ASP A 87 -15.72 -7.43 -0.67
N VAL A 88 -15.04 -6.55 -1.42
CA VAL A 88 -13.74 -6.86 -2.04
C VAL A 88 -12.72 -7.31 -1.00
N VAL A 89 -12.62 -6.62 0.14
CA VAL A 89 -11.71 -6.96 1.24
C VAL A 89 -12.11 -8.28 1.90
N LYS A 90 -13.39 -8.47 2.22
CA LYS A 90 -13.88 -9.71 2.86
C LYS A 90 -13.63 -10.95 2.01
N ASN A 91 -13.68 -10.77 0.69
CA ASN A 91 -13.50 -11.84 -0.28
C ASN A 91 -12.05 -11.99 -0.77
N ALA A 92 -11.11 -11.17 -0.30
CA ALA A 92 -9.70 -11.35 -0.63
C ALA A 92 -9.13 -12.61 0.03
N ARG A 93 -8.17 -13.25 -0.64
CA ARG A 93 -7.38 -14.34 -0.04
C ARG A 93 -6.27 -13.76 0.84
N GLU A 94 -5.59 -12.73 0.36
CA GLU A 94 -4.43 -12.13 1.03
C GLU A 94 -4.52 -10.60 1.04
N ILE A 95 -4.12 -10.00 2.16
CA ILE A 95 -4.07 -8.54 2.31
C ILE A 95 -2.74 -8.15 2.95
N VAL A 96 -2.05 -7.20 2.33
CA VAL A 96 -0.89 -6.51 2.92
C VAL A 96 -1.28 -5.06 3.11
N MET A 97 -1.21 -4.55 4.34
CA MET A 97 -1.70 -3.21 4.64
C MET A 97 -0.76 -2.43 5.55
N GLU A 98 -0.48 -1.17 5.20
CA GLU A 98 0.11 -0.19 6.10
C GLU A 98 -1.02 0.59 6.79
N LEU A 99 -1.11 0.45 8.12
CA LEU A 99 -2.14 1.08 8.94
C LEU A 99 -1.67 2.44 9.42
N HIS A 100 -2.51 3.46 9.26
CA HIS A 100 -2.23 4.83 9.66
C HIS A 100 -3.18 5.31 10.76
N GLY A 101 -2.62 5.73 11.90
CA GLY A 101 -3.36 6.23 13.05
C GLY A 101 -3.79 5.13 14.03
N ARG A 102 -3.82 5.49 15.32
CA ARG A 102 -4.12 4.55 16.42
C ARG A 102 -5.46 3.82 16.27
N GLU A 103 -6.49 4.54 15.79
CA GLU A 103 -7.81 3.96 15.54
C GLU A 103 -7.72 2.78 14.56
N ASN A 104 -7.03 2.95 13.44
CA ASN A 104 -6.85 1.91 12.42
C ASN A 104 -5.98 0.76 12.94
N VAL A 105 -4.87 1.08 13.62
CA VAL A 105 -3.96 0.09 14.23
C VAL A 105 -4.67 -0.84 15.21
N GLU A 106 -5.64 -0.33 15.97
CA GLU A 106 -6.41 -1.12 16.92
C GLU A 106 -7.62 -1.85 16.29
N PHE A 107 -8.38 -1.15 15.44
CA PHE A 107 -9.65 -1.65 14.91
C PHE A 107 -9.44 -2.71 13.81
N ILE A 108 -8.61 -2.43 12.82
CA ILE A 108 -8.52 -3.24 11.59
C ILE A 108 -8.05 -4.67 11.86
N PRO A 109 -7.00 -4.91 12.67
CA PRO A 109 -6.58 -6.28 12.98
C PRO A 109 -7.65 -7.07 13.75
N ARG A 110 -8.50 -6.42 14.55
CA ARG A 110 -9.62 -7.10 15.24
C ARG A 110 -10.71 -7.46 14.23
N TYR A 111 -11.14 -6.49 13.43
CA TYR A 111 -12.16 -6.68 12.41
C TYR A 111 -11.81 -7.79 11.41
N LEU A 112 -10.58 -7.79 10.89
CA LEU A 112 -10.10 -8.84 9.97
C LEU A 112 -10.17 -10.24 10.60
N ARG A 113 -9.83 -10.39 11.89
CA ARG A 113 -9.95 -11.68 12.59
C ARG A 113 -11.40 -12.12 12.76
N GLU A 114 -12.31 -11.18 13.05
CA GLU A 114 -13.74 -11.47 13.18
C GLU A 114 -14.35 -12.01 11.87
N ILE A 115 -13.89 -11.51 10.73
CA ILE A 115 -14.34 -11.96 9.40
C ILE A 115 -13.53 -13.14 8.82
N GLY A 116 -12.69 -13.79 9.64
CA GLY A 116 -12.05 -15.07 9.29
C GLY A 116 -10.62 -15.00 8.76
N PHE A 117 -9.93 -13.86 8.91
CA PHE A 117 -8.51 -13.74 8.55
C PHE A 117 -7.60 -14.05 9.73
N GLU A 118 -6.51 -14.78 9.48
CA GLU A 118 -5.35 -14.76 10.34
C GLU A 118 -4.54 -13.48 10.07
N VAL A 119 -4.30 -12.68 11.11
CA VAL A 119 -3.57 -11.41 10.99
C VAL A 119 -2.24 -11.49 11.71
N ARG A 120 -1.16 -11.27 10.95
CA ARG A 120 0.22 -11.20 11.43
C ARG A 120 0.80 -9.82 11.20
N GLU A 121 1.49 -9.29 12.20
CA GLU A 121 2.26 -8.06 12.08
C GLU A 121 3.61 -8.35 11.42
N ILE A 122 3.98 -7.54 10.43
CA ILE A 122 5.27 -7.65 9.74
C ILE A 122 6.29 -6.88 10.56
N THR A 123 7.29 -7.59 11.08
CA THR A 123 8.34 -6.99 11.91
C THR A 123 9.53 -6.52 11.07
N TYR A 124 10.39 -5.69 11.67
CA TYR A 124 11.68 -5.32 11.06
C TYR A 124 12.55 -6.53 10.71
N ARG A 125 12.47 -7.62 11.50
CA ARG A 125 13.20 -8.86 11.24
C ARG A 125 12.68 -9.54 9.97
N ASP A 126 11.36 -9.55 9.77
CA ASP A 126 10.74 -10.12 8.57
C ASP A 126 11.11 -9.32 7.33
N LEU A 127 11.04 -7.99 7.40
CA LEU A 127 11.46 -7.09 6.31
C LEU A 127 12.92 -7.34 5.91
N ARG A 128 13.84 -7.40 6.88
CA ARG A 128 15.26 -7.65 6.59
C ARG A 128 15.48 -9.05 6.01
N LYS A 129 14.86 -10.07 6.57
CA LYS A 129 14.97 -11.45 6.08
C LYS A 129 14.47 -11.55 4.64
N ASN A 130 13.31 -10.96 4.34
CA ASN A 130 12.71 -10.99 3.02
C ASN A 130 13.50 -10.16 2.01
N ALA A 131 14.00 -8.98 2.39
CA ALA A 131 14.86 -8.16 1.54
C ALA A 131 16.12 -8.93 1.13
N ILE A 132 16.86 -9.51 2.09
CA ILE A 132 18.07 -10.29 1.79
C ILE A 132 17.73 -11.49 0.89
N LYS A 133 16.68 -12.24 1.23
CA LYS A 133 16.24 -13.40 0.45
C LYS A 133 15.93 -13.00 -1.00
N ASN A 134 15.13 -11.96 -1.20
CA ASN A 134 14.72 -11.51 -2.53
C ASN A 134 15.88 -10.87 -3.32
N SER A 135 16.79 -10.16 -2.66
CA SER A 135 18.00 -9.63 -3.31
C SER A 135 18.90 -10.74 -3.84
N ILE A 136 18.98 -11.88 -3.15
CA ILE A 136 19.74 -13.05 -3.62
C ILE A 136 18.99 -13.76 -4.76
N LEU A 137 17.69 -14.03 -4.57
CA LEU A 137 16.86 -14.75 -5.55
C LEU A 137 16.73 -14.00 -6.88
N HIS A 138 16.74 -12.67 -6.83
CA HIS A 138 16.57 -11.79 -7.99
C HIS A 138 17.81 -10.94 -8.25
N LEU A 139 19.00 -11.50 -7.99
CA LEU A 139 20.26 -10.76 -8.13
C LEU A 139 20.46 -10.12 -9.52
N PRO A 140 20.17 -10.79 -10.66
CA PRO A 140 20.28 -10.14 -11.96
C PRO A 140 19.37 -8.92 -12.12
N SER A 141 18.12 -9.02 -11.65
CA SER A 141 17.15 -7.92 -11.68
C SER A 141 17.54 -6.77 -10.75
N LEU A 142 18.10 -7.08 -9.57
CA LEU A 142 18.61 -6.08 -8.65
C LEU A 142 19.77 -5.30 -9.27
N LEU A 143 20.72 -5.99 -9.92
CA LEU A 143 21.85 -5.34 -10.59
C LEU A 143 21.40 -4.48 -11.76
N ASP A 144 20.47 -4.95 -12.58
CA ASP A 144 19.89 -4.17 -13.67
C ASP A 144 19.20 -2.90 -13.15
N ALA A 145 18.42 -3.00 -12.07
CA ALA A 145 17.79 -1.87 -11.42
C ALA A 145 18.81 -0.88 -10.83
N GLU A 146 19.87 -1.36 -10.18
CA GLU A 146 20.96 -0.52 -9.67
C GLU A 146 21.68 0.21 -10.81
N ILE A 147 22.00 -0.45 -11.93
CA ILE A 147 22.64 0.20 -13.08
C ILE A 147 21.73 1.28 -13.65
N LYS A 148 20.44 0.97 -13.89
CA LYS A 148 19.44 1.93 -14.41
C LYS A 148 19.26 3.15 -13.50
N THR A 149 19.40 2.97 -12.19
CA THR A 149 19.24 4.04 -11.19
C THR A 149 20.57 4.66 -10.75
N ASN A 150 21.69 4.34 -11.42
CA ASN A 150 23.03 4.79 -11.04
C ASN A 150 23.36 4.49 -9.56
N PHE A 151 23.13 3.25 -9.17
CA PHE A 151 23.38 2.67 -7.85
C PHE A 151 22.75 3.47 -6.71
N HIS A 152 21.55 4.01 -6.92
CA HIS A 152 20.93 4.90 -5.95
C HIS A 152 20.68 4.19 -4.61
N ALA A 153 20.11 2.98 -4.60
CA ALA A 153 19.79 2.31 -3.35
C ALA A 153 21.07 1.94 -2.57
N THR A 154 22.11 1.47 -3.27
CA THR A 154 23.43 1.22 -2.67
C THR A 154 24.03 2.49 -2.08
N LYS A 155 24.01 3.61 -2.81
CA LYS A 155 24.52 4.90 -2.32
C LYS A 155 23.76 5.40 -1.10
N VAL A 156 22.43 5.26 -1.08
CA VAL A 156 21.60 5.64 0.08
C VAL A 156 21.91 4.77 1.28
N PHE A 157 22.03 3.45 1.10
CA PHE A 157 22.38 2.51 2.16
C PHE A 157 23.76 2.78 2.77
N LEU A 158 24.75 3.17 1.95
CA LEU A 158 26.09 3.51 2.45
C LEU A 158 26.14 4.88 3.14
N ARG A 159 25.27 5.83 2.74
CA ARG A 159 25.26 7.20 3.28
C ARG A 159 24.43 7.36 4.55
N ARG A 160 23.28 6.68 4.63
CA ARG A 160 22.42 6.70 5.81
C ARG A 160 22.70 5.43 6.60
N GLY A 161 23.12 5.55 7.87
CA GLY A 161 23.13 4.43 8.82
C GLY A 161 21.72 3.83 9.00
N ARG A 162 21.49 3.03 10.06
CA ARG A 162 20.18 2.40 10.33
C ARG A 162 19.02 3.39 10.17
N THR A 163 18.27 3.27 9.07
CA THR A 163 17.03 4.01 8.84
C THR A 163 15.90 3.35 9.63
N SER A 164 15.19 4.15 10.44
CA SER A 164 13.98 3.70 11.11
C SER A 164 12.85 3.62 10.09
N ILE A 165 12.16 2.49 10.05
CA ILE A 165 10.97 2.29 9.20
C ILE A 165 9.74 2.61 10.07
N PRO A 166 8.95 3.66 9.76
CA PRO A 166 7.87 4.14 10.63
C PRO A 166 6.88 3.04 11.02
N SER A 167 6.38 2.26 10.06
CA SER A 167 5.40 1.17 10.24
C SER A 167 5.85 -0.05 11.05
N VAL A 168 7.11 -0.08 11.48
CA VAL A 168 7.62 -1.10 12.42
C VAL A 168 8.26 -0.48 13.67
N SER A 169 8.18 0.84 13.83
CA SER A 169 8.83 1.57 14.92
C SER A 169 7.93 2.55 15.67
N HIS A 170 6.79 2.95 15.10
CA HIS A 170 5.85 3.89 15.72
C HIS A 170 4.54 3.17 16.07
N GLU A 171 3.91 3.53 17.19
CA GLU A 171 2.64 2.93 17.62
C GLU A 171 1.47 3.29 16.70
N GLU A 172 1.57 4.41 15.99
CA GLU A 172 0.52 4.92 15.11
C GLU A 172 0.61 4.35 13.69
N TYR A 173 1.65 3.56 13.40
CA TYR A 173 1.88 2.98 12.08
C TYR A 173 2.16 1.49 12.21
N LYS A 174 1.47 0.65 11.45
CA LYS A 174 1.71 -0.80 11.52
C LYS A 174 1.56 -1.46 10.17
N LEU A 175 2.58 -2.24 9.79
CA LEU A 175 2.50 -3.11 8.61
C LEU A 175 1.93 -4.48 9.01
N ILE A 176 0.82 -4.87 8.38
CA ILE A 176 0.18 -6.17 8.63
C ILE A 176 0.09 -7.00 7.36
N TYR A 177 0.09 -8.32 7.55
CA TYR A 177 -0.24 -9.34 6.58
C TYR A 177 -1.44 -10.12 7.10
N ALA A 178 -2.52 -10.20 6.34
CA ALA A 178 -3.71 -10.96 6.66
C ALA A 178 -3.99 -12.03 5.60
N TYR A 179 -4.36 -13.22 6.04
CA TYR A 179 -4.66 -14.36 5.19
C TYR A 179 -6.02 -14.96 5.54
N ASN A 180 -6.87 -15.22 4.54
CA ASN A 180 -8.18 -15.81 4.75
C ASN A 180 -8.08 -17.33 4.90
N VAL A 181 -8.32 -17.83 6.11
CA VAL A 181 -8.15 -19.25 6.48
C VAL A 181 -9.17 -20.16 5.77
N SER A 182 -10.29 -19.62 5.32
CA SER A 182 -11.35 -20.40 4.67
C SER A 182 -11.11 -20.68 3.18
N ARG A 183 -9.99 -20.20 2.61
CA ARG A 183 -9.71 -20.23 1.17
C ARG A 183 -8.43 -20.99 0.79
N ASP A 184 -7.98 -21.92 1.64
CA ASP A 184 -6.95 -22.93 1.33
C ASP A 184 -7.46 -24.06 0.42
#